data_AF-A1UKD9-F1
#
_entry.id   AF-A1UKD9-F1
#
_cell.length_a   1.000
_cell.length_b   1.000
_cell.length_c   1.000
_cell.angle_alpha   90.00
_cell.angle_beta   90.00
_cell.angle_gamma   90.00
#
_symmetry.space_group_name_H-M   'P 1'
#
loop_
_entity.id
_entity.type
_entity.pdbx_description
1 polymer ?
#
loop_
_entity_poly.entity_id
_entity_poly.type
_entity_poly.pdbx_seq_one_letter_code
_entity_poly.pdbx_strand_id
1 'polypeptide(L)'
;MTYTIAEPCVDVKDKACIEECPVDCIYEGARMLYIHPDECVDCGACEPVCPVEAIYYEDDVPDQWSAYTQYNADFFAELGSPGGASKVGQTDNDPQAVKDLPPQGED
;
A
#
# COMPACT_ATOMS: atom_id res chain seq x y z
N MET A 1 -12.20 6.68 6.46
CA MET A 1 -12.24 5.59 5.49
C MET A 1 -10.90 5.63 4.77
N THR A 2 -10.50 4.56 4.09
CA THR A 2 -9.22 4.54 3.37
C THR A 2 -9.27 3.64 2.15
N TYR A 3 -8.32 3.87 1.25
CA TYR A 3 -7.92 2.88 0.26
C TYR A 3 -6.87 1.91 0.84
N THR A 4 -6.79 0.71 0.28
CA THR A 4 -5.92 -0.39 0.68
C THR A 4 -5.19 -0.95 -0.53
N ILE A 5 -3.89 -1.19 -0.41
CA ILE A 5 -3.11 -1.93 -1.41
C ILE A 5 -3.05 -3.41 -1.02
N ALA A 6 -3.47 -4.29 -1.93
CA ALA A 6 -3.57 -5.73 -1.75
C ALA A 6 -2.39 -6.50 -2.39
N GLU A 7 -2.50 -7.83 -2.36
CA GLU A 7 -1.47 -8.79 -2.81
C GLU A 7 -0.88 -8.54 -4.20
N PRO A 8 -1.62 -8.12 -5.25
CA PRO A 8 -1.04 -7.95 -6.59
C PRO A 8 0.09 -6.92 -6.67
N CYS A 9 0.28 -6.08 -5.64
CA CYS A 9 1.41 -5.15 -5.58
C CYS A 9 2.72 -5.80 -5.12
N VAL A 10 2.66 -6.95 -4.45
CA VAL A 10 3.83 -7.66 -3.89
C VAL A 10 4.79 -8.02 -5.01
N ASP A 11 6.04 -7.58 -4.87
CA ASP A 11 7.16 -7.74 -5.80
C ASP A 11 6.97 -7.11 -7.20
N VAL A 12 5.82 -6.47 -7.47
CA VAL A 12 5.55 -5.71 -8.70
C VAL A 12 5.95 -4.23 -8.55
N LYS A 13 5.43 -3.57 -7.49
CA LYS A 13 5.77 -2.18 -7.13
C LYS A 13 5.87 -1.20 -8.31
N ASP A 14 4.82 -1.08 -9.11
CA ASP A 14 4.79 -0.22 -10.32
C ASP A 14 4.93 1.29 -10.01
N LYS A 15 4.41 1.74 -8.87
CA LYS A 15 4.49 3.13 -8.34
C LYS A 15 3.67 4.19 -9.07
N ALA A 16 2.93 3.90 -10.14
CA ALA A 16 2.05 4.90 -10.78
C ALA A 16 1.07 5.58 -9.80
N CYS A 17 0.63 4.86 -8.77
CA CYS A 17 -0.27 5.38 -7.74
C CYS A 17 0.33 6.51 -6.88
N ILE A 18 1.66 6.58 -6.72
CA ILE A 18 2.32 7.63 -5.90
C ILE A 18 2.10 8.99 -6.54
N GLU A 19 2.27 9.09 -7.86
CA GLU A 19 2.18 10.35 -8.62
C GLU A 19 0.78 10.97 -8.57
N GLU A 20 -0.24 10.14 -8.37
CA GLU A 20 -1.64 10.57 -8.34
C GLU A 20 -2.16 10.87 -6.93
N CYS A 21 -1.40 10.56 -5.87
CA CYS A 21 -1.84 10.77 -4.49
C CYS A 21 -1.65 12.24 -4.07
N PRO A 22 -2.73 13.04 -3.88
CA PRO A 22 -2.62 14.48 -3.61
C PRO A 22 -2.05 14.81 -2.22
N VAL A 23 -2.03 13.82 -1.32
CA VAL A 23 -1.56 13.96 0.06
C VAL A 23 -0.28 13.16 0.33
N ASP A 24 0.34 12.58 -0.71
CA ASP A 24 1.61 11.83 -0.60
C ASP A 24 1.57 10.72 0.47
N CYS A 25 0.43 10.03 0.61
CA CYS A 25 0.21 9.06 1.70
C CYS A 25 0.48 7.59 1.30
N ILE A 26 1.19 7.35 0.19
CA ILE A 26 1.53 6.01 -0.30
C ILE A 26 3.02 5.76 -0.11
N TYR A 27 3.35 4.91 0.84
CA TYR A 27 4.70 4.67 1.32
C TYR A 27 5.28 3.38 0.73
N GLU A 28 6.61 3.35 0.58
CA GLU A 28 7.30 2.25 -0.06
C GLU A 28 7.94 1.30 0.96
N GLY A 29 7.52 0.04 0.97
CA GLY A 29 8.17 -1.06 1.67
C GLY A 29 9.20 -1.81 0.83
N ALA A 30 9.76 -2.87 1.36
CA ALA A 30 10.61 -3.79 0.61
C ALA A 30 9.81 -4.60 -0.42
N ARG A 31 8.62 -5.09 -0.05
CA ARG A 31 7.81 -6.04 -0.84
C ARG A 31 6.70 -5.36 -1.64
N MET A 32 6.04 -4.35 -1.08
CA MET A 32 4.92 -3.67 -1.74
C MET A 32 4.84 -2.19 -1.32
N LEU A 33 3.84 -1.47 -1.84
CA LEU A 33 3.50 -0.13 -1.37
C LEU A 33 2.35 -0.22 -0.35
N TYR A 34 2.24 0.78 0.52
CA TYR A 34 1.25 0.83 1.60
C TYR A 34 0.59 2.20 1.68
N ILE A 35 -0.73 2.25 1.77
CA ILE A 35 -1.51 3.48 1.98
C ILE A 35 -1.64 3.72 3.49
N HIS A 36 -1.26 4.91 3.96
CA HIS A 36 -1.45 5.28 5.36
C HIS A 36 -2.93 5.56 5.65
N PRO A 37 -3.59 4.80 6.55
CA PRO A 37 -5.05 4.87 6.75
C PRO A 37 -5.51 6.23 7.30
N ASP A 38 -4.74 6.84 8.21
CA ASP A 38 -5.10 8.14 8.79
C ASP A 38 -4.72 9.35 7.94
N GLU A 39 -3.88 9.18 6.91
CA GLU A 39 -3.47 10.26 6.00
C GLU A 39 -4.28 10.22 4.70
N CYS A 40 -4.83 9.07 4.33
CA CYS A 40 -5.71 8.93 3.19
C CYS A 40 -6.96 9.81 3.36
N VAL A 41 -7.34 10.50 2.29
CA VAL A 41 -8.50 11.40 2.24
C VAL A 41 -9.57 10.93 1.23
N ASP A 42 -9.55 9.63 0.90
CA ASP A 42 -10.54 8.98 0.03
C ASP A 42 -10.73 9.65 -1.34
N CYS A 43 -9.64 10.18 -1.93
CA CYS A 43 -9.72 10.87 -3.22
C CYS A 43 -9.91 9.94 -4.43
N GLY A 44 -9.55 8.66 -4.30
CA GLY A 44 -9.69 7.63 -5.33
C GLY A 44 -8.79 7.74 -6.57
N ALA A 45 -7.88 8.71 -6.63
CA ALA A 45 -7.03 8.91 -7.81
C ALA A 45 -6.00 7.79 -8.05
N CYS A 46 -5.59 7.09 -6.98
CA CYS A 46 -4.59 6.02 -7.05
C CYS A 46 -5.13 4.69 -7.63
N GLU A 47 -6.41 4.39 -7.40
CA GLU A 47 -7.06 3.14 -7.82
C GLU A 47 -6.99 2.91 -9.35
N PRO A 48 -7.49 3.81 -10.21
CA PRO A 48 -7.60 3.54 -11.65
C PRO A 48 -6.27 3.49 -12.39
N VAL A 49 -5.16 3.91 -11.75
CA VAL A 49 -3.83 3.94 -12.37
C VAL A 49 -2.98 2.71 -12.04
N CYS A 50 -3.41 1.84 -11.12
CA CYS A 50 -2.67 0.63 -10.79
C CYS A 50 -2.83 -0.42 -11.91
N PRO A 51 -1.76 -0.80 -12.64
CA PRO A 51 -1.88 -1.68 -13.81
C PRO A 51 -2.20 -3.14 -13.47
N VAL A 52 -2.04 -3.52 -12.19
CA VAL A 52 -2.31 -4.86 -11.67
C VAL A 52 -3.52 -4.88 -10.73
N GLU A 53 -4.32 -3.80 -10.74
CA GLU A 53 -5.57 -3.67 -9.99
C GLU A 53 -5.40 -3.99 -8.48
N ALA A 54 -4.28 -3.56 -7.88
CA ALA A 54 -3.96 -3.89 -6.49
C ALA A 54 -4.66 -3.00 -5.45
N ILE A 55 -5.35 -1.94 -5.86
CA ILE A 55 -5.82 -0.88 -4.95
C ILE A 55 -7.34 -0.92 -4.88
N TYR A 56 -7.87 -0.99 -3.66
CA TYR A 56 -9.30 -1.10 -3.39
C TYR A 56 -9.70 -0.08 -2.33
N TYR A 57 -10.93 0.43 -2.42
CA TYR A 57 -11.56 1.05 -1.27
C TYR A 57 -11.76 -0.02 -0.17
N GLU A 58 -11.62 0.32 1.11
CA GLU A 58 -11.57 -0.68 2.19
C GLU A 58 -12.78 -1.63 2.24
N ASP A 59 -13.97 -1.14 1.87
CA ASP A 59 -15.20 -1.95 1.82
C ASP A 59 -15.28 -2.87 0.59
N ASP A 60 -14.44 -2.63 -0.41
CA ASP A 60 -14.39 -3.36 -1.69
C ASP A 60 -13.20 -4.34 -1.77
N VAL A 61 -12.40 -4.46 -0.71
CA VAL A 61 -11.30 -5.42 -0.64
C VAL A 61 -11.85 -6.85 -0.74
N PRO A 62 -11.41 -7.66 -1.73
CA PRO A 62 -11.86 -9.04 -1.86
C PRO A 62 -11.57 -9.87 -0.61
N ASP A 63 -12.47 -10.79 -0.24
CA ASP A 63 -12.39 -11.61 0.98
C ASP A 63 -11.01 -12.29 1.17
N GLN A 64 -10.43 -12.79 0.08
CA GLN A 64 -9.11 -13.44 0.06
C GLN A 64 -7.95 -12.54 0.48
N TRP A 65 -8.14 -11.21 0.41
CA TRP A 65 -7.16 -10.18 0.74
C TRP A 65 -7.62 -9.29 1.90
N SER A 66 -8.67 -9.68 2.63
CA SER A 66 -9.21 -8.92 3.77
C SER A 66 -8.17 -8.53 4.82
N ALA A 67 -7.09 -9.29 4.99
CA ALA A 67 -5.99 -8.97 5.90
C ALA A 67 -5.14 -7.77 5.46
N TYR A 68 -5.15 -7.40 4.18
CA TYR A 68 -4.28 -6.34 3.64
C TYR A 68 -4.64 -4.95 4.18
N THR A 69 -5.90 -4.70 4.56
CA THR A 69 -6.28 -3.46 5.23
C THR A 69 -5.48 -3.28 6.54
N GLN A 70 -5.35 -4.35 7.32
CA GLN A 70 -4.53 -4.33 8.53
C GLN A 70 -3.03 -4.24 8.20
N TYR A 71 -2.56 -4.91 7.15
CA TYR A 71 -1.15 -4.82 6.75
C TYR A 71 -0.73 -3.42 6.30
N ASN A 72 -1.63 -2.68 5.64
CA ASN A 72 -1.40 -1.28 5.31
C ASN A 72 -1.24 -0.44 6.59
N ALA A 73 -2.06 -0.66 7.62
CA ALA A 73 -1.89 0.03 8.90
C ALA A 73 -0.62 -0.40 9.66
N ASP A 74 -0.34 -1.70 9.72
CA ASP A 74 0.78 -2.28 10.49
C ASP A 74 2.15 -1.80 10.00
N PHE A 75 2.28 -1.47 8.72
CA PHE A 75 3.49 -0.87 8.14
C PHE A 75 3.92 0.41 8.89
N PHE A 76 2.97 1.14 9.47
CA PHE A 76 3.19 2.42 10.15
C PHE A 76 3.37 2.29 11.66
N ALA A 77 3.41 1.07 12.22
CA ALA A 77 3.51 0.86 13.66
C ALA A 77 4.73 1.57 14.30
N GLU A 78 5.85 1.64 13.58
CA GLU A 78 7.06 2.36 14.02
C GLU A 78 7.20 3.76 13.42
N LEU A 79 6.67 3.99 12.20
CA LEU A 79 6.77 5.28 11.51
C LEU A 79 5.80 6.33 12.06
N GLY A 80 4.67 5.90 12.63
CA GLY A 80 3.54 6.78 12.93
C GLY A 80 2.97 7.37 11.65
N SER A 81 2.62 8.67 11.69
CA SER A 81 2.11 9.46 10.56
C SER A 81 3.12 10.53 10.14
N PRO A 82 4.00 10.25 9.16
CA PRO A 82 5.03 11.18 8.70
C PRO A 82 4.49 12.41 7.93
N GLY A 83 3.28 12.33 7.38
CA GLY A 83 2.69 13.39 6.57
C GLY A 83 3.45 13.64 5.25
N GLY A 84 3.77 12.55 4.55
CA GLY A 84 4.34 12.56 3.20
C GLY A 84 5.45 11.52 2.99
N ALA A 85 5.19 10.54 2.13
CA ALA A 85 6.10 9.46 1.76
C ALA A 85 7.40 9.94 1.11
N SER A 86 7.35 11.05 0.35
CA SER A 86 8.52 11.62 -0.33
C SER A 86 9.66 12.01 0.62
N LYS A 87 9.36 12.27 1.90
CA LYS A 87 10.36 12.61 2.93
C LYS A 87 10.98 11.38 3.60
N VAL A 88 10.27 10.25 3.55
CA VAL A 88 10.65 8.99 4.21
C VAL A 88 11.46 8.12 3.27
N GLY A 89 11.02 8.01 2.01
CA GLY A 89 11.60 7.06 1.06
C GLY A 89 11.22 5.61 1.37
N GLN A 90 11.98 4.68 0.80
CA GLN A 90 11.79 3.25 1.07
C GLN A 90 12.23 2.87 2.49
N THR A 91 11.44 2.01 3.15
CA THR A 91 11.78 1.41 4.45
C THR A 91 11.54 -0.10 4.46
N ASP A 92 12.13 -0.81 5.43
CA ASP A 92 11.97 -2.27 5.59
C ASP A 92 10.86 -2.64 6.60
N ASN A 93 9.81 -1.83 6.64
CA ASN A 93 8.73 -1.92 7.63
C ASN A 93 7.56 -2.83 7.23
N ASP A 94 7.70 -3.62 6.16
CA ASP A 94 6.68 -4.56 5.73
C ASP A 94 6.24 -5.45 6.92
N PRO A 95 4.92 -5.64 7.13
CA PRO A 95 4.43 -6.55 8.16
C PRO A 95 4.96 -7.97 7.95
N GLN A 96 5.15 -8.73 9.04
CA GLN A 96 5.77 -10.06 8.98
C GLN A 96 5.07 -11.01 7.99
N ALA A 97 3.74 -10.96 7.92
CA ALA A 97 2.97 -11.78 6.98
C ALA A 97 3.32 -11.50 5.51
N VAL A 98 3.61 -10.24 5.16
CA VAL A 98 4.04 -9.86 3.81
C VAL A 98 5.50 -10.24 3.58
N LYS A 99 6.36 -10.11 4.61
CA LYS A 99 7.77 -10.57 4.55
C LYS A 99 7.88 -12.07 4.28
N ASP A 100 6.99 -12.86 4.86
CA ASP A 100 6.98 -14.32 4.76
C ASP A 100 6.38 -14.86 3.44
N LEU A 101 5.80 -14.00 2.59
CA LEU A 101 5.30 -14.43 1.29
C LEU A 101 6.45 -14.94 0.41
N PRO A 102 6.25 -16.03 -0.34
CA PRO A 102 7.21 -16.43 -1.36
C PRO A 102 7.40 -15.30 -2.39
N PRO A 103 8.54 -15.25 -3.09
CA PRO A 103 8.72 -14.32 -4.21
C PRO A 103 7.58 -14.45 -5.21
N GLN A 104 7.02 -13.32 -5.63
CA GLN A 104 5.99 -13.22 -6.65
C GLN A 104 6.58 -12.52 -7.90
N GLY A 105 6.05 -12.82 -9.09
CA GLY A 105 6.48 -12.15 -10.33
C GLY A 105 7.67 -12.79 -11.07
N GLU A 106 8.05 -14.02 -10.74
CA GLU A 106 8.95 -14.85 -11.56
C GLU A 106 8.13 -15.79 -12.46
N ASP A 107 7.77 -15.32 -13.64
CA ASP A 107 7.59 -16.14 -14.86
C ASP A 107 8.53 -15.63 -15.95
#